data_AF-A0A1X7RTB0-F1
#
_entry.id   AF-A0A1X7RTB0-F1
#
_cell.length_a   1.000
_cell.length_b   1.000
_cell.length_c   1.000
_cell.angle_alpha   90.00
_cell.angle_beta   90.00
_cell.angle_gamma   90.00
#
_symmetry.space_group_name_H-M   'P 1'
#
loop_
_entity.id
_entity.type
_entity.pdbx_description
1 polymer ?
#
loop_
_entity_poly.entity_id
_entity_poly.type
_entity_poly.pdbx_seq_one_letter_code
_entity_poly.pdbx_strand_id
1 'polypeptide(L)'
;MGVIRDRCGYNAKQLILDEKLSPFEALKILREHFSKGGAGEFARVSTLWNLITMDGAKGIGHYRSEIRRLWNRFAEIDSSLKIPEPHAVQKFIAGLPESFEPFVTSFNQNNKLIPKTENNRTVTNAVSLGEAMYAMLGTRPDIAYLVSVVSRFCANPTEAH
;
A
#
# COMPACT_ATOMS: atom_id res chain seq x y z
N MET A 1 16.99 7.91 8.93
CA MET A 1 18.01 7.15 8.15
C MET A 1 18.58 5.97 8.97
N GLY A 2 17.73 5.13 9.58
CA GLY A 2 18.20 4.18 10.62
C GLY A 2 18.28 2.70 10.21
N VAL A 3 17.46 2.24 9.26
CA VAL A 3 17.28 0.79 9.03
C VAL A 3 18.18 0.23 7.92
N ILE A 4 18.68 1.09 7.02
CA ILE A 4 19.56 0.68 5.89
C ILE A 4 21.04 0.60 6.34
N ARG A 5 21.46 1.41 7.32
CA ARG A 5 22.82 1.36 7.87
C ARG A 5 23.08 0.06 8.66
N ASP A 6 22.04 -0.50 9.25
CA ASP A 6 22.14 -1.65 10.17
C ASP A 6 22.35 -3.00 9.45
N ARG A 7 21.88 -3.11 8.19
CA ARG A 7 22.00 -4.34 7.39
C ARG A 7 23.25 -4.38 6.50
N CYS A 8 23.88 -3.24 6.24
CA CYS A 8 25.12 -3.10 5.46
C CYS A 8 26.38 -2.98 6.34
N GLY A 9 26.32 -3.46 7.59
CA GLY A 9 27.45 -3.40 8.52
C GLY A 9 28.57 -4.40 8.20
N TYR A 10 29.17 -4.95 9.26
CA TYR A 10 30.40 -5.77 9.25
C TYR A 10 30.55 -6.77 8.08
N ASN A 11 29.47 -7.46 7.69
CA ASN A 11 29.48 -8.44 6.59
C ASN A 11 29.63 -7.82 5.20
N ALA A 12 29.04 -6.65 4.95
CA ALA A 12 29.16 -5.96 3.67
C ALA A 12 30.57 -5.40 3.45
N LYS A 13 31.21 -4.94 4.53
CA LYS A 13 32.59 -4.44 4.52
C LYS A 13 33.59 -5.57 4.21
N GLN A 14 33.42 -6.75 4.80
CA GLN A 14 34.24 -7.93 4.52
C GLN A 14 34.16 -8.38 3.05
N LEU A 15 33.00 -8.21 2.41
CA LEU A 15 32.79 -8.60 1.01
C LEU A 15 33.43 -7.65 -0.02
N ILE A 16 33.83 -6.43 0.40
CA ILE A 16 34.40 -5.40 -0.48
C ILE A 16 35.79 -4.93 -0.03
N LEU A 17 36.42 -5.66 0.90
CA LEU A 17 37.67 -5.29 1.56
C LEU A 17 38.93 -5.52 0.68
N ASP A 18 38.75 -5.86 -0.60
CA ASP A 18 39.85 -6.04 -1.55
C ASP A 18 40.29 -4.67 -2.12
N GLU A 19 41.56 -4.31 -1.91
CA GLU A 19 42.16 -3.04 -2.35
C GLU A 19 42.17 -2.85 -3.87
N LYS A 20 41.90 -3.92 -4.65
CA LYS A 20 41.87 -3.88 -6.12
C LYS A 20 40.46 -3.78 -6.72
N LEU A 21 39.42 -3.77 -5.89
CA LEU A 21 38.03 -3.84 -6.36
C LEU A 21 37.54 -2.48 -6.87
N SER A 22 37.04 -2.43 -8.10
CA SER A 22 36.44 -1.19 -8.64
C SER A 22 35.17 -0.83 -7.87
N PRO A 23 34.86 0.47 -7.65
CA PRO A 23 33.60 0.89 -7.03
C PRO A 23 32.34 0.29 -7.68
N PHE A 24 32.37 0.05 -9.00
CA PHE A 24 31.26 -0.58 -9.72
C PHE A 24 31.13 -2.09 -9.43
N GLU A 25 32.24 -2.78 -9.22
CA GLU A 25 32.27 -4.20 -8.86
C GLU A 25 31.86 -4.40 -7.41
N ALA A 26 32.31 -3.53 -6.51
CA ALA A 26 31.84 -3.48 -5.13
C ALA A 26 30.32 -3.28 -5.06
N LEU A 27 29.77 -2.34 -5.85
CA LEU A 27 28.32 -2.12 -5.94
C LEU A 27 27.57 -3.31 -6.52
N LYS A 28 28.15 -4.03 -7.48
CA LYS A 28 27.56 -5.25 -8.04
C LYS A 28 27.50 -6.37 -6.99
N ILE A 29 28.59 -6.62 -6.28
CA ILE A 29 28.67 -7.65 -5.21
C ILE A 29 27.70 -7.32 -4.07
N LEU A 30 27.65 -6.06 -3.64
CA LEU A 30 26.71 -5.61 -2.62
C LEU A 30 25.26 -5.74 -3.09
N ARG A 31 24.98 -5.46 -4.36
CA ARG A 31 23.66 -5.67 -4.93
C ARG A 31 23.32 -7.14 -5.01
N GLU A 32 24.24 -8.02 -5.37
CA GLU A 32 23.97 -9.47 -5.41
C GLU A 32 23.71 -10.04 -4.01
N HIS A 33 24.48 -9.64 -3.01
CA HIS A 33 24.39 -10.17 -1.64
C HIS A 33 23.36 -9.48 -0.74
N PHE A 34 23.05 -8.21 -1.01
CA PHE A 34 22.11 -7.40 -0.22
C PHE A 34 21.00 -6.80 -1.09
N SER A 35 20.75 -7.35 -2.29
CA SER A 35 19.61 -6.92 -3.10
C SER A 35 18.35 -6.97 -2.25
N LYS A 36 17.45 -6.03 -2.52
CA LYS A 36 16.16 -5.92 -1.84
C LYS A 36 15.21 -7.11 -2.15
N GLY A 37 15.72 -8.22 -2.66
CA GLY A 37 15.00 -9.44 -3.00
C GLY A 37 15.45 -10.57 -2.06
N GLY A 38 14.49 -11.31 -1.51
CA GLY A 38 14.77 -12.41 -0.60
C GLY A 38 13.69 -12.60 0.45
N ALA A 39 13.73 -13.75 1.14
CA ALA A 39 12.70 -14.17 2.09
C ALA A 39 12.46 -13.14 3.22
N GLY A 40 13.50 -12.47 3.71
CA GLY A 40 13.38 -11.46 4.77
C GLY A 40 12.65 -10.19 4.32
N GLU A 41 12.90 -9.70 3.10
CA GLU A 41 12.17 -8.55 2.57
C GLU A 41 10.74 -8.92 2.19
N PHE A 42 10.54 -10.12 1.64
CA PHE A 42 9.20 -10.68 1.43
C PHE A 42 8.41 -10.77 2.73
N ALA A 43 8.97 -11.35 3.80
CA ALA A 43 8.31 -11.44 5.11
C ALA A 43 7.94 -10.05 5.65
N ARG A 44 8.84 -9.07 5.51
CA ARG A 44 8.59 -7.69 5.95
C ARG A 44 7.46 -7.04 5.15
N VAL A 45 7.51 -7.09 3.82
CA VAL A 45 6.49 -6.48 2.95
C VAL A 45 5.14 -7.19 3.12
N SER A 46 5.12 -8.52 3.25
CA SER A 46 3.93 -9.30 3.55
C SER A 46 3.31 -8.91 4.90
N THR A 47 4.12 -8.73 5.93
CA THR A 47 3.64 -8.28 7.25
C THR A 47 3.00 -6.90 7.16
N LEU A 48 3.68 -5.94 6.51
CA LEU A 48 3.15 -4.60 6.32
C LEU A 48 1.88 -4.61 5.46
N TRP A 49 1.85 -5.41 4.40
CA TRP A 49 0.67 -5.59 3.56
C TRP A 49 -0.49 -6.12 4.37
N ASN A 50 -0.29 -7.13 5.22
CA ASN A 50 -1.39 -7.70 6.00
C ASN A 50 -1.93 -6.72 7.06
N LEU A 51 -1.06 -5.94 7.69
CA LEU A 51 -1.43 -5.04 8.79
C LEU A 51 -1.87 -3.63 8.36
N ILE A 52 -1.63 -3.25 7.11
CA ILE A 52 -1.95 -1.88 6.67
C ILE A 52 -3.48 -1.64 6.71
N THR A 53 -3.84 -0.56 7.40
CA THR A 53 -5.17 0.05 7.45
C THR A 53 -4.99 1.57 7.39
N MET A 54 -6.08 2.30 7.13
CA MET A 54 -6.04 3.75 7.10
C MET A 54 -5.92 4.29 8.53
N ASP A 55 -4.76 4.87 8.83
CA ASP A 55 -4.53 5.64 10.04
C ASP A 55 -5.21 7.01 9.93
N GLY A 56 -6.25 7.23 10.76
CA GLY A 56 -7.01 8.48 10.80
C GLY A 56 -6.15 9.72 11.06
N ALA A 57 -5.01 9.59 11.74
CA ALA A 57 -4.11 10.71 12.02
C ALA A 57 -3.26 11.12 10.81
N LYS A 58 -2.99 10.19 9.88
CA LYS A 58 -2.17 10.43 8.68
C LYS A 58 -3.01 10.68 7.42
N GLY A 59 -4.30 10.40 7.50
CA GLY A 59 -5.28 10.66 6.46
C GLY A 59 -5.19 9.72 5.25
N ILE A 60 -6.18 9.85 4.37
CA ILE A 60 -6.38 8.94 3.24
C ILE A 60 -5.26 9.02 2.19
N GLY A 61 -4.67 10.21 1.97
CA GLY A 61 -3.58 10.40 1.01
C GLY A 61 -2.33 9.58 1.33
N HIS A 62 -1.98 9.51 2.61
CA HIS A 62 -0.87 8.67 3.09
C HIS A 62 -1.19 7.18 2.91
N TYR A 63 -2.38 6.75 3.32
CA TYR A 63 -2.82 5.35 3.16
C TYR A 63 -2.79 4.88 1.69
N ARG A 64 -3.31 5.70 0.76
CA ARG A 64 -3.27 5.40 -0.69
C ARG A 64 -1.85 5.19 -1.19
N SER A 65 -0.95 6.10 -0.82
CA SER A 65 0.46 6.03 -1.20
C SER A 65 1.12 4.77 -0.66
N GLU A 66 0.84 4.41 0.59
CA GLU A 66 1.42 3.23 1.23
C GLU A 66 0.90 1.91 0.64
N ILE A 67 -0.41 1.80 0.35
CA ILE A 67 -0.97 0.64 -0.36
C ILE A 67 -0.28 0.47 -1.71
N ARG A 68 -0.18 1.54 -2.51
CA ARG A 68 0.45 1.48 -3.83
C ARG A 68 1.93 1.12 -3.74
N ARG A 69 2.63 1.69 -2.76
CA ARG A 69 4.03 1.38 -2.48
C ARG A 69 4.20 -0.10 -2.16
N LEU A 70 3.46 -0.64 -1.20
CA LEU A 70 3.56 -2.05 -0.82
C LEU A 70 3.20 -2.99 -1.97
N TRP A 71 2.16 -2.67 -2.74
CA TRP A 71 1.75 -3.46 -3.90
C TRP A 71 2.85 -3.54 -4.96
N ASN A 72 3.45 -2.41 -5.33
CA ASN A 72 4.59 -2.37 -6.25
C ASN A 72 5.81 -3.11 -5.70
N ARG A 73 6.04 -3.04 -4.39
CA ARG A 73 7.20 -3.69 -3.74
C ARG A 73 7.19 -5.21 -3.89
N PHE A 74 6.02 -5.86 -3.97
CA PHE A 74 5.97 -7.30 -4.24
C PHE A 74 6.58 -7.64 -5.62
N ALA A 75 6.22 -6.89 -6.66
CA ALA A 75 6.77 -7.08 -8.00
C ALA A 75 8.26 -6.69 -8.10
N GLU A 76 8.73 -5.76 -7.25
CA GLU A 76 10.15 -5.42 -7.14
C GLU A 76 10.99 -6.50 -6.42
N ILE A 77 10.39 -7.30 -5.53
CA ILE A 77 11.06 -8.42 -4.85
C ILE A 77 11.27 -9.56 -5.84
N ASP A 78 10.20 -9.98 -6.51
CA ASP A 78 10.27 -11.00 -7.55
C ASP A 78 9.07 -10.86 -8.52
N SER A 79 9.32 -11.09 -9.81
CA SER A 79 8.29 -10.97 -10.85
C SER A 79 7.12 -11.96 -10.68
N SER A 80 7.33 -13.09 -10.00
CA SER A 80 6.29 -14.09 -9.68
C SER A 80 5.37 -13.64 -8.54
N LEU A 81 5.79 -12.67 -7.72
CA LEU A 81 5.01 -12.15 -6.60
C LEU A 81 4.01 -11.05 -7.00
N LYS A 82 3.72 -10.90 -8.29
CA LYS A 82 2.73 -9.92 -8.77
C LYS A 82 1.35 -10.23 -8.19
N ILE A 83 0.96 -9.45 -7.18
CA ILE A 83 -0.38 -9.50 -6.62
C ILE A 83 -1.36 -8.98 -7.69
N PRO A 84 -2.42 -9.74 -8.03
CA PRO A 84 -3.43 -9.27 -8.98
C PRO A 84 -4.08 -7.96 -8.51
N GLU A 85 -4.35 -7.06 -9.45
CA GLU A 85 -4.95 -5.77 -9.15
C GLU A 85 -6.28 -5.85 -8.36
N PRO A 86 -7.19 -6.81 -8.63
CA PRO A 86 -8.37 -7.04 -7.79
C PRO A 86 -8.07 -7.23 -6.30
N HIS A 87 -6.97 -7.92 -5.97
CA HIS A 87 -6.58 -8.12 -4.57
C HIS A 87 -6.05 -6.83 -3.94
N ALA A 88 -5.37 -6.00 -4.72
CA ALA A 88 -4.92 -4.69 -4.24
C ALA A 88 -6.09 -3.74 -3.98
N VAL A 89 -7.09 -3.75 -4.87
CA VAL A 89 -8.34 -3.00 -4.69
C VAL A 89 -9.09 -3.49 -3.45
N GLN A 90 -9.27 -4.80 -3.30
CA GLN A 90 -9.94 -5.38 -2.14
C GLN A 90 -9.19 -5.03 -0.84
N LYS A 91 -7.86 -5.08 -0.85
CA LYS A 91 -7.05 -4.71 0.31
C LYS A 91 -7.19 -3.24 0.67
N PHE A 92 -7.21 -2.36 -0.33
CA PHE A 92 -7.44 -0.94 -0.15
C PHE A 92 -8.80 -0.69 0.54
N ILE A 93 -9.87 -1.29 0.03
CA ILE A 93 -11.24 -1.15 0.56
C ILE A 93 -11.34 -1.71 1.99
N ALA A 94 -10.79 -2.91 2.23
CA ALA A 94 -10.88 -3.58 3.53
C ALA A 94 -10.10 -2.88 4.65
N GLY A 95 -9.09 -2.06 4.31
CA GLY A 95 -8.34 -1.28 5.29
C GLY A 95 -8.95 0.10 5.59
N LEU A 96 -10.10 0.45 5.00
CA LEU A 96 -10.82 1.67 5.36
C LEU A 96 -11.56 1.50 6.70
N PRO A 97 -11.69 2.56 7.52
CA PRO A 97 -12.43 2.48 8.76
C PRO A 97 -13.93 2.53 8.50
N GLU A 98 -14.72 2.15 9.51
CA GLU A 98 -16.18 2.07 9.44
C GLU A 98 -16.85 3.38 8.99
N SER A 99 -16.23 4.53 9.23
CA SER A 99 -16.73 5.83 8.75
C SER A 99 -16.83 5.93 7.22
N PHE A 100 -16.14 5.07 6.48
CA PHE A 100 -16.19 5.00 5.03
C PHE A 100 -17.16 3.93 4.51
N GLU A 101 -17.93 3.28 5.38
CA GLU A 101 -18.83 2.22 4.95
C GLU A 101 -19.86 2.65 3.89
N PRO A 102 -20.48 3.85 3.96
CA PRO A 102 -21.36 4.31 2.88
C PRO A 102 -20.66 4.37 1.51
N PHE A 103 -19.36 4.74 1.51
CA PHE A 103 -18.55 4.69 0.30
C PHE A 103 -18.27 3.24 -0.13
N VAL A 104 -17.85 2.36 0.79
CA VAL A 104 -17.54 0.96 0.49
C VAL A 104 -18.75 0.22 -0.10
N THR A 105 -19.92 0.36 0.51
CA THR A 105 -21.17 -0.21 -0.01
C THR A 105 -21.50 0.32 -1.40
N SER A 106 -21.49 1.65 -1.60
CA SER A 106 -21.78 2.25 -2.91
C SER A 106 -20.74 1.83 -3.97
N PHE A 107 -19.47 1.76 -3.59
CA PHE A 107 -18.39 1.34 -4.47
C PHE A 107 -18.58 -0.10 -4.93
N ASN A 108 -18.85 -1.03 -4.00
CA ASN A 108 -19.05 -2.44 -4.32
C ASN A 108 -20.31 -2.72 -5.14
N GLN A 109 -21.35 -1.90 -5.01
CA GLN A 109 -22.55 -1.99 -5.85
C GLN A 109 -22.30 -1.55 -7.29
N ASN A 110 -21.53 -0.47 -7.46
CA ASN A 110 -21.37 0.19 -8.76
C ASN A 110 -20.15 -0.29 -9.56
N ASN A 111 -19.17 -0.93 -8.92
CA ASN A 111 -17.92 -1.32 -9.55
C ASN A 111 -17.75 -2.85 -9.61
N LYS A 112 -17.10 -3.33 -10.67
CA LYS A 112 -16.71 -4.75 -10.77
C LYS A 112 -15.28 -4.90 -10.29
N LEU A 113 -15.07 -5.66 -9.22
CA LEU A 113 -13.73 -5.92 -8.67
C LEU A 113 -12.96 -6.98 -9.46
N ILE A 114 -13.67 -7.88 -10.13
CA ILE A 114 -13.10 -9.00 -10.88
C ILE A 114 -13.58 -8.88 -12.33
N PRO A 115 -12.72 -9.10 -13.32
CA PRO A 115 -13.13 -9.04 -14.72
C PRO A 115 -14.13 -10.15 -15.03
N LYS A 116 -15.13 -9.85 -15.87
CA LYS A 116 -16.04 -10.86 -16.40
C LYS A 116 -15.50 -11.35 -17.73
N THR A 117 -15.25 -12.65 -17.85
CA THR A 117 -14.80 -13.28 -19.09
C THR A 117 -15.89 -14.20 -19.63
N GLU A 118 -16.22 -14.04 -20.91
CA GLU A 118 -17.11 -14.95 -21.64
C GLU A 118 -16.40 -15.39 -22.92
N ASN A 119 -16.43 -16.69 -23.25
CA ASN A 119 -15.78 -17.25 -24.43
C ASN A 119 -14.31 -16.81 -24.60
N ASN A 120 -13.53 -16.84 -23.51
CA ASN A 120 -12.13 -16.38 -23.45
C ASN A 120 -11.90 -14.90 -23.83
N ARG A 121 -12.94 -14.06 -23.78
CA ARG A 121 -12.84 -12.61 -23.99
C ARG A 121 -13.33 -11.87 -22.75
N THR A 122 -12.60 -10.85 -22.32
CA THR A 122 -13.03 -9.97 -21.24
C THR A 122 -14.20 -9.12 -21.74
N VAL A 123 -15.38 -9.35 -21.16
CA VAL A 123 -16.62 -8.62 -21.44
C VAL A 123 -16.74 -7.38 -20.57
N THR A 124 -16.18 -7.42 -19.36
CA THR A 124 -16.18 -6.27 -18.45
C THR A 124 -14.86 -6.21 -17.71
N ASN A 125 -14.21 -5.04 -17.77
CA ASN A 125 -12.96 -4.80 -17.05
C ASN A 125 -13.23 -4.67 -15.55
N ALA A 126 -12.29 -5.14 -14.74
CA ALA A 126 -12.28 -4.82 -13.33
C ALA A 126 -11.86 -3.37 -13.12
N VAL A 127 -12.35 -2.76 -12.04
CA VAL A 127 -11.87 -1.47 -11.56
C VAL A 127 -10.39 -1.58 -11.18
N SER A 128 -9.61 -0.61 -11.62
CA SER A 128 -8.19 -0.49 -11.27
C SER A 128 -8.03 0.05 -9.86
N LEU A 129 -6.84 -0.16 -9.28
CA LEU A 129 -6.50 0.44 -7.99
C LEU A 129 -6.53 1.97 -8.06
N GLY A 130 -6.12 2.54 -9.19
CA GLY A 130 -6.14 3.98 -9.43
C GLY A 130 -7.55 4.57 -9.44
N GLU A 131 -8.49 3.90 -10.11
CA GLU A 131 -9.91 4.32 -10.15
C GLU A 131 -10.55 4.22 -8.77
N ALA A 132 -10.32 3.12 -8.03
CA ALA A 132 -10.81 2.97 -6.66
C ALA A 132 -10.31 4.11 -5.76
N MET A 133 -9.03 4.44 -5.88
CA MET A 133 -8.38 5.53 -5.17
C MET A 133 -8.91 6.92 -5.57
N TYR A 134 -9.32 7.10 -6.82
CA TYR A 134 -9.83 8.37 -7.34
C TYR A 134 -11.31 8.58 -6.99
N ALA A 135 -12.14 7.54 -7.07
CA ALA A 135 -13.55 7.57 -6.67
C ALA A 135 -13.73 8.05 -5.23
N MET A 136 -12.77 7.72 -4.38
CA MET A 136 -12.74 8.16 -2.98
C MET A 136 -12.43 9.65 -2.81
N LEU A 137 -11.66 10.27 -3.71
CA LEU A 137 -11.44 11.71 -3.69
C LEU A 137 -12.70 12.47 -4.12
N GLY A 138 -13.44 11.94 -5.09
CA GLY A 138 -14.67 12.56 -5.59
C GLY A 138 -15.81 12.59 -4.58
N THR A 139 -15.86 11.59 -3.68
CA THR A 139 -16.90 11.47 -2.65
C THR A 139 -16.56 12.20 -1.35
N ARG A 140 -15.29 12.65 -1.17
CA ARG A 140 -14.72 13.23 0.07
C ARG A 140 -15.37 12.71 1.37
N PRO A 141 -15.41 11.38 1.61
CA PRO A 141 -16.09 10.84 2.77
C PRO A 141 -15.39 11.25 4.07
N ASP A 142 -14.11 11.61 4.01
CA ASP A 142 -13.33 12.21 5.09
C ASP A 142 -13.92 13.54 5.58
N ILE A 143 -14.30 14.43 4.66
CA ILE A 143 -14.93 15.71 5.01
C ILE A 143 -16.37 15.48 5.49
N ALA A 144 -17.12 14.62 4.81
CA ALA A 144 -18.47 14.28 5.24
C ALA A 144 -18.47 13.71 6.67
N TYR A 145 -17.48 12.87 6.99
CA TYR A 145 -17.28 12.34 8.33
C TYR A 145 -16.90 13.42 9.35
N LEU A 146 -15.88 14.24 9.06
CA LEU A 146 -15.46 15.34 9.92
C LEU A 146 -16.61 16.30 10.23
N VAL A 147 -17.37 16.71 9.21
CA VAL A 147 -18.56 17.56 9.38
C VAL A 147 -19.63 16.86 10.20
N SER A 148 -19.85 15.56 10.00
CA SER A 148 -20.78 14.76 10.83
C SER A 148 -20.37 14.75 12.30
N VAL A 149 -19.08 14.54 12.60
CA VAL A 149 -18.57 14.50 13.99
C VAL A 149 -18.69 15.88 14.64
N VAL A 150 -18.27 16.94 13.94
CA VAL A 150 -18.39 18.32 14.43
C VAL A 150 -19.86 18.70 14.62
N SER A 151 -20.75 18.32 13.70
CA SER A 151 -22.19 18.59 13.82
C SER A 151 -22.79 17.92 15.06
N ARG A 152 -22.42 16.68 15.38
CA ARG A 152 -22.88 16.00 16.61
C ARG A 152 -22.36 16.70 17.88
N PHE A 153 -21.13 17.19 17.84
CA PHE A 153 -20.55 17.96 18.94
C PHE A 153 -21.28 19.29 19.15
N CYS A 154 -21.57 20.02 18.07
CA CYS A 154 -22.36 21.26 18.12
C CYS A 154 -23.83 21.04 18.49
N ALA A 155 -24.38 19.84 18.21
CA ALA A 155 -25.77 19.50 18.52
C ALA A 155 -26.01 19.18 20.01
N ASN A 156 -24.94 18.95 20.81
CA ASN A 156 -25.06 18.64 22.23
C ASN A 156 -23.96 19.33 23.07
N PRO A 157 -24.00 20.66 23.20
CA PRO A 157 -23.01 21.41 23.95
C PRO A 157 -23.14 21.10 25.46
N THR A 158 -22.08 20.56 26.05
CA THR A 158 -21.93 20.46 27.52
C THR A 158 -21.30 21.74 28.07
N GLU A 159 -21.50 22.07 29.36
CA GLU A 159 -21.05 23.32 30.02
C GLU A 159 -19.54 23.65 29.93
N ALA A 160 -18.72 22.77 29.38
CA ALA A 160 -17.31 23.02 29.08
C ALA A 160 -17.05 23.64 27.68
N HIS A 161 -18.10 23.93 26.91
CA HIS A 161 -18.08 24.65 25.63
C HIS A 161 -18.61 26.06 25.78
#